data_AF-A0A2X0MCH6-F1
#
_entry.id   AF-A0A2X0MCH6-F1
#
_cell.length_a   1.000
_cell.length_b   1.000
_cell.length_c   1.000
_cell.angle_alpha   90.00
_cell.angle_beta   90.00
_cell.angle_gamma   90.00
#
_symmetry.space_group_name_H-M   'P 1'
#
loop_
_entity.id
_entity.type
_entity.pdbx_description
1 polymer ?
#
loop_
_entity_poly.entity_id
_entity_poly.type
_entity_poly.pdbx_seq_one_letter_code
_entity_poly.pdbx_strand_id
1 'polypeptide(L)'
;MSNENDNGLAALEQQAEFLGLKGPLLPLLPPKSLTRKLQRERLPRRSREAPFGARHPSWTVDRFIVPAAFPRSVRGSTTDPASSPSEKASCATSASTSLSSSSKAPPGRIDAEQACKELLDVQLEGLRNPTNPIDTKELASQEQLYTVVNRYRSSTTHGAVLVRSKEPILTLVLGHANGFHKETFEPMLSDLLEQFDSKTRPIAEIWSIDTFNQGDSALLNEEVLGKACEPKWSNGLLLHSKTMLNNRLALPTVNWADHGRDILNFIISYLPDPFSPDPITDELPYIVAVPDGMHELDARPLFPGLSVPTNRVFRDRLIVSIGHSLSGAGMTYAASAQPSLFSSLVLLDPAMPPPSWERQVMFKSKGAFIRKDHWPSKEAAMASLMKKPFYQTFASRSMQAYVEYGMTTIPGSEEARLKMRPEDEALVFGDLCTTASRRAGGRLAMLPTILPVRFICADLDCSVLTEEALQDTLRLIPHATIVRVRKAFHTLVQEKPKETAAEVAKHLQAFYGDSPGYDLLSTDSVQIQA
;
A
#
# COMPACT_ATOMS: atom_id res chain seq x y z
N MET A 1 19.22 -3.39 34.50
CA MET A 1 18.59 -4.70 34.22
C MET A 1 18.17 -4.68 32.76
N SER A 2 19.08 -5.06 31.87
CA SER A 2 18.76 -5.31 30.45
C SER A 2 17.80 -6.49 30.39
N ASN A 3 16.59 -6.26 29.91
CA ASN A 3 15.48 -7.20 29.97
C ASN A 3 15.80 -8.48 29.19
N GLU A 4 15.69 -9.65 29.83
CA GLU A 4 15.68 -10.97 29.16
C GLU A 4 14.68 -11.04 28.00
N ASN A 5 13.68 -10.16 27.96
CA ASN A 5 12.66 -10.07 26.92
C ASN A 5 13.14 -9.41 25.61
N ASP A 6 14.06 -8.44 25.65
CA ASP A 6 14.65 -7.86 24.44
C ASP A 6 15.50 -8.92 23.70
N ASN A 7 16.07 -9.87 24.45
CA ASN A 7 16.84 -10.99 23.88
C ASN A 7 15.96 -11.92 23.02
N GLY A 8 14.69 -12.11 23.38
CA GLY A 8 13.79 -13.01 22.63
C GLY A 8 13.40 -12.45 21.25
N LEU A 9 13.14 -11.14 21.17
CA LEU A 9 12.81 -10.47 19.90
C LEU A 9 14.04 -10.30 19.00
N ALA A 10 15.19 -9.93 19.58
CA ALA A 10 16.46 -9.88 18.85
C ALA A 10 16.85 -11.25 18.28
N ALA A 11 16.57 -12.34 19.01
CA ALA A 11 16.80 -13.70 18.53
C ALA A 11 15.91 -14.09 17.33
N LEU A 12 14.69 -13.56 17.21
CA LEU A 12 13.84 -13.79 16.04
C LEU A 12 14.37 -13.05 14.81
N GLU A 13 14.84 -11.82 14.97
CA GLU A 13 15.48 -11.10 13.88
C GLU A 13 16.78 -11.79 13.42
N GLN A 14 17.63 -12.22 14.35
CA GLN A 14 18.85 -12.96 14.00
C GLN A 14 18.54 -14.23 13.18
N GLN A 15 17.43 -14.92 13.49
CA GLN A 15 16.99 -16.06 12.68
C GLN A 15 16.50 -15.66 11.29
N ALA A 16 15.96 -14.45 11.12
CA ALA A 16 15.41 -13.94 9.85
C ALA A 16 16.48 -13.34 8.92
N GLU A 17 17.66 -12.98 9.44
CA GLU A 17 18.71 -12.23 8.74
C GLU A 17 19.06 -12.79 7.34
N PHE A 18 19.08 -14.12 7.21
CA PHE A 18 19.42 -14.82 5.97
C PHE A 18 18.19 -15.34 5.20
N LEU A 19 16.99 -15.18 5.75
CA LEU A 19 15.74 -15.76 5.23
C LEU A 19 14.91 -14.81 4.36
N GLY A 20 15.31 -13.54 4.23
CA GLY A 20 14.63 -12.60 3.35
C GLY A 20 14.44 -13.20 1.95
N LEU A 21 13.22 -13.13 1.39
CA LEU A 21 12.93 -13.72 0.09
C LEU A 21 13.86 -13.14 -0.99
N LYS A 22 14.82 -13.93 -1.46
CA LYS A 22 15.73 -13.59 -2.57
C LYS A 22 15.18 -14.20 -3.87
N GLY A 23 15.60 -13.66 -5.01
CA GLY A 23 15.23 -14.18 -6.33
C GLY A 23 14.04 -13.47 -6.98
N PRO A 24 13.37 -14.10 -7.96
CA PRO A 24 12.30 -13.50 -8.74
C PRO A 24 11.02 -13.27 -7.91
N LEU A 25 10.18 -12.34 -8.34
CA LEU A 25 8.79 -12.29 -7.91
C LEU A 25 8.02 -13.52 -8.40
N LEU A 26 7.01 -13.97 -7.64
CA LEU A 26 6.13 -15.04 -8.12
C LEU A 26 5.33 -14.56 -9.35
N PRO A 27 5.02 -15.46 -10.30
CA PRO A 27 4.18 -15.12 -11.43
C PRO A 27 2.77 -14.69 -10.99
N LEU A 28 2.07 -14.00 -11.88
CA LEU A 28 0.66 -13.65 -11.71
C LEU A 28 -0.19 -14.75 -12.34
N LEU A 29 -0.80 -15.59 -11.52
CA LEU A 29 -1.75 -16.60 -11.98
C LEU A 29 -3.15 -15.99 -12.07
N PRO A 30 -4.04 -16.54 -12.94
CA PRO A 30 -5.43 -16.12 -13.00
C PRO A 30 -6.12 -16.16 -11.62
N PRO A 31 -7.11 -15.29 -11.37
CA PRO A 31 -7.81 -15.26 -10.09
C PRO A 31 -8.49 -16.60 -9.80
N LYS A 32 -8.49 -16.99 -8.53
CA LYS A 32 -9.23 -18.17 -8.08
C LYS A 32 -10.70 -17.85 -7.81
N SER A 33 -11.55 -18.84 -8.04
CA SER A 33 -12.92 -18.84 -7.51
C SER A 33 -12.87 -18.77 -5.99
N LEU A 34 -13.68 -17.90 -5.42
CA LEU A 34 -13.83 -17.76 -3.98
C LEU A 34 -14.50 -19.01 -3.37
N THR A 35 -14.06 -19.39 -2.18
CA THR A 35 -14.74 -20.42 -1.38
C THR A 35 -15.77 -19.84 -0.41
N ARG A 36 -15.80 -18.50 -0.31
CA ARG A 36 -16.69 -17.71 0.56
C ARG A 36 -17.50 -16.70 -0.25
N LYS A 37 -18.59 -16.20 0.34
CA LYS A 37 -19.31 -15.05 -0.21
C LYS A 37 -18.49 -13.77 0.02
N LEU A 38 -18.21 -13.03 -1.05
CA LEU A 38 -17.60 -11.70 -0.93
C LEU A 38 -18.59 -10.72 -0.28
N GLN A 39 -18.20 -10.14 0.85
CA GLN A 39 -19.03 -9.29 1.70
C GLN A 39 -19.12 -7.85 1.18
N ARG A 40 -19.59 -7.67 -0.07
CA ARG A 40 -19.68 -6.35 -0.73
C ARG A 40 -20.56 -5.37 0.05
N GLU A 41 -21.54 -5.89 0.77
CA GLU A 41 -22.43 -5.15 1.67
C GLU A 41 -21.70 -4.40 2.80
N ARG A 42 -20.45 -4.78 3.12
CA ARG A 42 -19.62 -4.08 4.13
C ARG A 42 -18.99 -2.79 3.60
N LEU A 43 -18.93 -2.61 2.27
CA LEU A 43 -18.34 -1.41 1.70
C LEU A 43 -19.25 -0.20 1.97
N PRO A 44 -18.76 0.87 2.61
CA PRO A 44 -19.56 2.05 2.86
C PRO A 44 -20.08 2.63 1.54
N ARG A 45 -21.35 3.04 1.50
CA ARG A 45 -21.88 3.76 0.36
C ARG A 45 -21.06 5.03 0.15
N ARG A 46 -20.64 5.26 -1.09
CA ARG A 46 -20.04 6.52 -1.48
C ARG A 46 -21.06 7.26 -2.33
N SER A 47 -21.46 8.47 -1.91
CA SER A 47 -22.20 9.34 -2.81
C SER A 47 -21.28 9.65 -4.00
N ARG A 48 -21.82 9.61 -5.23
CA ARG A 48 -21.10 10.02 -6.45
C ARG A 48 -20.91 11.54 -6.49
N GLU A 49 -20.39 12.10 -5.41
CA GLU A 49 -20.07 13.52 -5.29
C GLU A 49 -18.72 13.82 -5.93
N ALA A 50 -18.49 15.09 -6.25
CA ALA A 50 -17.21 15.56 -6.75
C ALA A 50 -16.12 15.28 -5.71
N PRO A 51 -15.16 14.37 -5.96
CA PRO A 51 -14.18 13.90 -4.97
C PRO A 51 -13.24 15.01 -4.49
N PHE A 52 -13.14 16.10 -5.25
CA PHE A 52 -12.33 17.27 -4.93
C PHE A 52 -13.20 18.49 -4.57
N GLY A 53 -14.47 18.25 -4.23
CA GLY A 53 -15.45 19.26 -3.87
C GLY A 53 -15.71 20.28 -4.98
N ALA A 54 -16.08 21.49 -4.58
CA ALA A 54 -16.42 22.58 -5.50
C ALA A 54 -15.25 23.08 -6.36
N ARG A 55 -14.00 22.70 -6.03
CA ARG A 55 -12.82 23.08 -6.84
C ARG A 55 -12.80 22.39 -8.20
N HIS A 56 -13.28 21.14 -8.25
CA HIS A 56 -13.28 20.34 -9.48
C HIS A 56 -14.61 19.59 -9.65
N PRO A 57 -15.72 20.30 -9.91
CA PRO A 57 -17.06 19.72 -9.93
C PRO A 57 -17.30 18.77 -11.11
N SER A 58 -16.47 18.82 -12.16
CA SER A 58 -16.56 17.91 -13.31
C SER A 58 -15.95 16.54 -13.06
N TRP A 59 -15.19 16.38 -11.96
CA TRP A 59 -14.56 15.13 -11.59
C TRP A 59 -15.55 14.24 -10.85
N THR A 60 -15.53 12.95 -11.20
CA THR A 60 -16.29 11.90 -10.55
C THR A 60 -15.36 10.82 -10.04
N VAL A 61 -15.86 10.00 -9.14
CA VAL A 61 -15.12 8.86 -8.61
C VAL A 61 -15.97 7.61 -8.62
N ASP A 62 -15.41 6.56 -9.18
CA ASP A 62 -15.97 5.21 -9.18
C ASP A 62 -15.09 4.30 -8.32
N ARG A 63 -15.71 3.37 -7.61
CA ARG A 63 -15.03 2.35 -6.83
C ARG A 63 -15.16 1.02 -7.55
N PHE A 64 -14.05 0.32 -7.72
CA PHE A 64 -14.03 -1.03 -8.26
C PHE A 64 -13.34 -2.02 -7.33
N ILE A 65 -13.77 -3.27 -7.41
CA ILE A 65 -13.22 -4.44 -6.74
C ILE A 65 -12.43 -5.23 -7.77
N VAL A 66 -11.20 -5.60 -7.43
CA VAL A 66 -10.35 -6.46 -8.26
C VAL A 66 -9.69 -7.55 -7.44
N PRO A 67 -9.61 -8.80 -7.93
CA PRO A 67 -8.79 -9.82 -7.31
C PRO A 67 -7.35 -9.32 -7.12
N ALA A 68 -6.80 -9.52 -5.93
CA ALA A 68 -5.39 -9.30 -5.62
C ALA A 68 -4.51 -10.32 -6.36
N ALA A 69 -3.20 -10.07 -6.45
CA ALA A 69 -2.25 -10.98 -7.07
C ALA A 69 -2.28 -12.35 -6.39
N PHE A 70 -2.39 -13.39 -7.22
CA PHE A 70 -2.40 -14.79 -6.83
C PHE A 70 -1.24 -15.53 -7.54
N PRO A 71 -0.54 -16.48 -6.88
CA PRO A 71 -0.56 -16.77 -5.44
C PRO A 71 0.04 -15.66 -4.60
N ARG A 72 -0.09 -15.69 -3.27
CA ARG A 72 0.73 -14.87 -2.35
C ARG A 72 2.11 -15.48 -2.17
N SER A 73 3.10 -14.65 -1.86
CA SER A 73 4.52 -15.03 -1.88
C SER A 73 4.98 -15.88 -0.70
N VAL A 74 4.22 -15.89 0.40
CA VAL A 74 4.55 -16.60 1.64
C VAL A 74 3.38 -17.46 2.11
N ARG A 75 3.68 -18.64 2.66
CA ARG A 75 2.66 -19.51 3.26
C ARG A 75 2.00 -18.82 4.45
N GLY A 76 0.70 -19.10 4.63
CA GLY A 76 -0.09 -18.49 5.70
C GLY A 76 -0.56 -17.06 5.42
N SER A 77 -0.38 -16.54 4.19
CA SER A 77 -0.88 -15.20 3.82
C SER A 77 -2.40 -15.08 3.87
N THR A 78 -3.09 -16.21 3.82
CA THR A 78 -4.55 -16.32 3.80
C THR A 78 -4.96 -17.55 4.59
N THR A 79 -6.10 -17.49 5.28
CA THR A 79 -6.65 -18.70 5.93
C THR A 79 -7.00 -19.78 4.90
N ASP A 80 -6.74 -21.04 5.24
CA ASP A 80 -7.13 -22.19 4.42
C ASP A 80 -8.67 -22.31 4.33
N PRO A 81 -9.25 -22.25 3.13
CA PRO A 81 -10.66 -22.51 2.88
C PRO A 81 -11.22 -23.79 3.49
N ALA A 82 -10.42 -24.86 3.49
CA ALA A 82 -10.83 -26.20 3.93
C ALA A 82 -10.70 -26.40 5.44
N SER A 83 -9.99 -25.53 6.14
CA SER A 83 -9.77 -25.68 7.58
C SER A 83 -11.05 -25.43 8.38
N SER A 84 -11.43 -26.40 9.20
CA SER A 84 -12.56 -26.27 10.12
C SER A 84 -12.28 -25.19 11.18
N PRO A 85 -13.30 -24.54 11.77
CA PRO A 85 -13.10 -23.57 12.85
C PRO A 85 -12.28 -24.13 14.03
N SER A 86 -12.34 -25.43 14.29
CA SER A 86 -11.55 -26.15 15.29
C SER A 86 -10.09 -26.36 14.87
N GLU A 87 -9.81 -26.65 13.60
CA GLU A 87 -8.44 -26.79 13.08
C GLU A 87 -7.73 -25.43 12.97
N LYS A 88 -8.49 -24.37 12.70
CA LYS A 88 -8.02 -22.97 12.75
C LYS A 88 -7.48 -22.58 14.13
N ALA A 89 -8.00 -23.19 15.21
CA ALA A 89 -7.52 -23.00 16.57
C ALA A 89 -6.38 -23.97 16.95
N SER A 90 -6.31 -25.17 16.35
CA SER A 90 -5.30 -26.19 16.67
C SER A 90 -3.99 -26.06 15.89
N CYS A 91 -3.99 -25.51 14.67
CA CYS A 91 -2.73 -25.26 13.92
C CYS A 91 -1.84 -24.22 14.64
N ALA A 92 -2.46 -23.29 15.39
CA ALA A 92 -1.75 -22.38 16.29
C ALA A 92 -1.23 -23.05 17.59
N THR A 93 -1.51 -24.34 17.81
CA THR A 93 -0.98 -25.10 18.96
C THR A 93 0.25 -25.93 18.63
N SER A 94 0.50 -26.30 17.37
CA SER A 94 1.70 -27.07 16.99
C SER A 94 2.99 -26.25 16.96
N ALA A 95 2.90 -24.92 16.99
CA ALA A 95 4.03 -24.01 17.21
C ALA A 95 4.38 -23.82 18.70
N SER A 96 3.77 -24.57 19.63
CA SER A 96 4.08 -24.43 21.06
C SER A 96 5.25 -25.31 21.48
N THR A 97 6.46 -24.75 21.52
CA THR A 97 7.37 -25.07 22.62
C THR A 97 6.83 -24.37 23.88
N SER A 98 6.83 -25.09 24.99
CA SER A 98 6.26 -24.66 26.27
C SER A 98 6.78 -23.29 26.73
N LEU A 99 5.99 -22.24 26.58
CA LEU A 99 6.23 -20.93 27.19
C LEU A 99 5.27 -20.75 28.36
N SER A 100 5.83 -20.61 29.56
CA SER A 100 5.08 -20.36 30.80
C SER A 100 4.40 -18.99 30.73
N SER A 101 3.07 -18.98 30.81
CA SER A 101 2.27 -17.76 30.74
C SER A 101 2.38 -16.95 32.05
N SER A 102 3.23 -15.92 32.05
CA SER A 102 3.20 -14.83 33.04
C SER A 102 2.90 -13.51 32.32
N SER A 103 1.67 -13.37 31.80
CA SER A 103 1.19 -12.10 31.24
C SER A 103 1.35 -11.00 32.28
N LYS A 104 2.21 -10.01 32.01
CA LYS A 104 2.45 -8.87 32.91
C LYS A 104 1.43 -7.73 32.75
N ALA A 105 0.57 -7.80 31.73
CA ALA A 105 -0.43 -6.76 31.46
C ALA A 105 -1.60 -6.81 32.47
N PRO A 106 -2.11 -5.65 32.95
CA PRO A 106 -3.32 -5.61 33.75
C PRO A 106 -4.51 -6.26 33.04
N PRO A 107 -5.47 -6.85 33.79
CA PRO A 107 -6.68 -7.43 33.19
C PRO A 107 -7.38 -6.45 32.25
N GLY A 108 -7.54 -6.83 30.97
CA GLY A 108 -8.22 -6.02 29.96
C GLY A 108 -7.32 -5.15 29.07
N ARG A 109 -5.98 -5.23 29.19
CA ARG A 109 -5.04 -4.63 28.24
C ARG A 109 -4.34 -5.70 27.40
N ILE A 110 -4.07 -5.37 26.13
CA ILE A 110 -3.24 -6.19 25.24
C ILE A 110 -1.81 -6.17 25.78
N ASP A 111 -1.22 -7.35 25.95
CA ASP A 111 0.23 -7.48 26.10
C ASP A 111 0.88 -7.28 24.73
N ALA A 112 1.20 -6.02 24.41
CA ALA A 112 1.71 -5.63 23.10
C ALA A 112 3.07 -6.28 22.77
N GLU A 113 3.83 -6.64 23.80
CA GLU A 113 5.10 -7.33 23.62
C GLU A 113 4.88 -8.78 23.22
N GLN A 114 4.01 -9.50 23.94
CA GLN A 114 3.63 -10.87 23.58
C GLN A 114 2.97 -10.93 22.19
N ALA A 115 2.05 -10.00 21.89
CA ALA A 115 1.40 -9.92 20.58
C ALA A 115 2.40 -9.68 19.44
N CYS A 116 3.40 -8.82 19.67
CA CYS A 116 4.48 -8.59 18.72
C CYS A 116 5.33 -9.85 18.51
N LYS A 117 5.66 -10.58 19.57
CA LYS A 117 6.42 -11.82 19.47
C LYS A 117 5.70 -12.87 18.62
N GLU A 118 4.42 -13.10 18.91
CA GLU A 118 3.59 -14.06 18.15
C GLU A 118 3.47 -13.68 16.66
N LEU A 119 3.27 -12.39 16.37
CA LEU A 119 3.23 -11.89 15.00
C LEU A 119 4.55 -12.17 14.26
N LEU A 120 5.68 -11.92 14.91
CA LEU A 120 6.99 -12.13 14.31
C LEU A 120 7.33 -13.61 14.15
N ASP A 121 6.93 -14.47 15.10
CA ASP A 121 7.06 -15.93 14.96
C ASP A 121 6.34 -16.42 13.69
N VAL A 122 5.13 -15.91 13.44
CA VAL A 122 4.36 -16.24 12.22
C VAL A 122 5.04 -15.71 10.96
N GLN A 123 5.53 -14.47 10.97
CA GLN A 123 6.26 -13.90 9.82
C GLN A 123 7.55 -14.67 9.52
N LEU A 124 8.29 -15.08 10.55
CA LEU A 124 9.51 -15.88 10.42
C LEU A 124 9.20 -17.23 9.75
N GLU A 125 8.12 -17.89 10.15
CA GLU A 125 7.70 -19.14 9.53
C GLU A 125 7.28 -18.95 8.06
N GLY A 126 6.61 -17.84 7.74
CA GLY A 126 6.31 -17.45 6.36
C GLY A 126 7.56 -17.26 5.50
N LEU A 127 8.60 -16.62 6.05
CA LEU A 127 9.90 -16.44 5.38
C LEU A 127 10.65 -17.75 5.17
N ARG A 128 10.57 -18.69 6.12
CA ARG A 128 11.15 -20.04 5.98
C ARG A 128 10.50 -20.87 4.89
N ASN A 129 9.22 -20.61 4.62
CA ASN A 129 8.41 -21.38 3.69
C ASN A 129 7.80 -20.47 2.61
N PRO A 130 8.61 -19.95 1.68
CA PRO A 130 8.10 -19.24 0.52
C PRO A 130 7.17 -20.11 -0.31
N THR A 131 6.22 -19.49 -0.98
CA THR A 131 5.25 -20.24 -1.77
C THR A 131 5.87 -20.85 -3.02
N ASN A 132 5.60 -22.14 -3.23
CA ASN A 132 5.98 -22.85 -4.44
C ASN A 132 4.89 -22.72 -5.51
N PRO A 133 5.10 -21.96 -6.60
CA PRO A 133 4.06 -21.66 -7.59
C PRO A 133 3.64 -22.87 -8.45
N ILE A 134 4.32 -24.01 -8.34
CA ILE A 134 3.95 -25.25 -9.04
C ILE A 134 3.29 -26.29 -8.11
N ASP A 135 3.25 -26.05 -6.80
CA ASP A 135 2.57 -26.94 -5.85
C ASP A 135 1.07 -26.65 -5.83
N THR A 136 0.29 -27.44 -6.57
CA THR A 136 -1.16 -27.26 -6.69
C THR A 136 -1.89 -27.39 -5.36
N LYS A 137 -1.38 -28.16 -4.39
CA LYS A 137 -2.01 -28.30 -3.07
C LYS A 137 -1.81 -27.04 -2.24
N GLU A 138 -0.60 -26.48 -2.29
CA GLU A 138 -0.30 -25.20 -1.66
C GLU A 138 -1.10 -24.05 -2.31
N LEU A 139 -1.17 -24.02 -3.64
CA LEU A 139 -2.01 -23.04 -4.34
C LEU A 139 -3.48 -23.18 -3.98
N ALA A 140 -3.97 -24.41 -3.79
CA ALA A 140 -5.35 -24.68 -3.41
C ALA A 140 -5.69 -24.17 -2.00
N SER A 141 -4.75 -24.22 -1.05
CA SER A 141 -4.96 -23.77 0.34
C SER A 141 -4.95 -22.26 0.52
N GLN A 142 -4.52 -21.48 -0.47
CA GLN A 142 -4.64 -20.03 -0.42
C GLN A 142 -6.02 -19.55 -0.88
N GLU A 143 -6.68 -18.68 -0.12
CA GLU A 143 -7.92 -18.02 -0.55
C GLU A 143 -7.61 -16.79 -1.43
N GLN A 144 -8.52 -16.46 -2.34
CA GLN A 144 -8.40 -15.25 -3.16
C GLN A 144 -8.65 -14.00 -2.31
N LEU A 145 -7.63 -13.15 -2.22
CA LEU A 145 -7.72 -11.80 -1.67
C LEU A 145 -8.22 -10.81 -2.73
N TYR A 146 -8.78 -9.69 -2.29
CA TYR A 146 -9.28 -8.63 -3.15
C TYR A 146 -8.65 -7.29 -2.79
N THR A 147 -8.44 -6.43 -3.78
CA THR A 147 -8.11 -5.02 -3.58
C THR A 147 -9.25 -4.16 -4.10
N VAL A 148 -9.43 -3.00 -3.49
CA VAL A 148 -10.41 -2.00 -3.89
C VAL A 148 -9.68 -0.79 -4.45
N VAL A 149 -10.09 -0.36 -5.63
CA VAL A 149 -9.48 0.76 -6.35
C VAL A 149 -10.51 1.86 -6.57
N ASN A 150 -10.08 3.10 -6.45
CA ASN A 150 -10.86 4.26 -6.90
C ASN A 150 -10.34 4.72 -8.24
N ARG A 151 -11.25 5.03 -9.14
CA ARG A 151 -11.00 5.70 -10.41
C ARG A 151 -11.56 7.11 -10.34
N TYR A 152 -10.72 8.11 -10.51
CA TYR A 152 -11.13 9.50 -10.65
C TYR A 152 -11.01 9.90 -12.12
N ARG A 153 -12.07 10.49 -12.67
CA ARG A 153 -12.13 10.95 -14.06
C ARG A 153 -12.86 12.28 -14.15
N SER A 154 -12.48 13.11 -15.10
CA SER A 154 -13.19 14.35 -15.42
C SER A 154 -14.14 14.12 -16.60
N SER A 155 -15.43 14.44 -16.42
CA SER A 155 -16.42 14.39 -17.51
C SER A 155 -16.07 15.31 -18.68
N THR A 156 -15.45 16.46 -18.40
CA THR A 156 -15.05 17.44 -19.42
C THR A 156 -13.76 17.01 -20.13
N THR A 157 -12.78 16.52 -19.39
CA THR A 157 -11.48 16.10 -19.93
C THR A 157 -11.60 14.79 -20.68
N HIS A 158 -12.29 13.80 -20.11
CA HIS A 158 -12.47 12.49 -20.73
C HIS A 158 -13.28 12.60 -22.04
N GLY A 159 -14.35 13.39 -22.05
CA GLY A 159 -15.10 13.69 -23.28
C GLY A 159 -14.28 14.41 -24.34
N ALA A 160 -13.44 15.38 -23.96
CA ALA A 160 -12.57 16.10 -24.91
C ALA A 160 -11.41 15.25 -25.45
N VAL A 161 -10.83 14.38 -24.61
CA VAL A 161 -9.76 13.44 -24.97
C VAL A 161 -10.29 12.36 -25.93
N LEU A 162 -11.46 11.79 -25.63
CA LEU A 162 -12.18 10.85 -26.50
C LEU A 162 -12.46 11.42 -27.90
N VAL A 163 -12.78 12.71 -27.98
CA VAL A 163 -13.08 13.39 -29.26
C VAL A 163 -11.82 13.76 -30.04
N ARG A 164 -10.64 13.83 -29.39
CA ARG A 164 -9.43 14.42 -29.98
C ARG A 164 -8.26 13.48 -30.27
N SER A 165 -8.03 12.36 -29.57
CA SER A 165 -6.68 11.78 -29.61
C SER A 165 -6.49 10.54 -30.50
N LYS A 166 -5.46 10.61 -31.36
CA LYS A 166 -4.61 9.49 -31.80
C LYS A 166 -3.44 9.25 -30.83
N GLU A 167 -3.45 9.94 -29.68
CA GLU A 167 -2.35 10.01 -28.71
C GLU A 167 -2.74 9.32 -27.39
N PRO A 168 -1.76 8.74 -26.67
CA PRO A 168 -2.00 8.06 -25.39
C PRO A 168 -2.40 9.05 -24.28
N ILE A 169 -3.28 8.62 -23.38
CA ILE A 169 -3.78 9.44 -22.28
C ILE A 169 -2.83 9.42 -21.08
N LEU A 170 -2.71 10.54 -20.36
CA LEU A 170 -1.93 10.59 -19.12
C LEU A 170 -2.75 9.98 -17.96
N THR A 171 -2.25 8.89 -17.38
CA THR A 171 -2.89 8.16 -16.28
C THR A 171 -1.99 8.15 -15.05
N LEU A 172 -2.52 8.55 -13.90
CA LEU A 172 -1.82 8.41 -12.62
C LEU A 172 -2.26 7.12 -11.92
N VAL A 173 -1.32 6.36 -11.34
CA VAL A 173 -1.60 5.19 -10.50
C VAL A 173 -0.97 5.38 -9.13
N LEU A 174 -1.79 5.44 -8.08
CA LEU A 174 -1.40 5.81 -6.73
C LEU A 174 -1.51 4.66 -5.75
N GLY A 175 -0.57 4.60 -4.80
CA GLY A 175 -0.63 3.73 -3.63
C GLY A 175 -0.27 4.48 -2.34
N HIS A 176 -1.02 4.22 -1.27
CA HIS A 176 -0.92 4.93 0.01
C HIS A 176 0.13 4.32 0.97
N ALA A 177 0.48 5.05 2.02
CA ALA A 177 1.34 4.55 3.11
C ALA A 177 0.63 3.54 4.02
N ASN A 178 1.42 2.76 4.78
CA ASN A 178 0.87 1.93 5.86
C ASN A 178 0.13 2.81 6.86
N GLY A 179 -1.08 2.42 7.27
CA GLY A 179 -1.87 3.23 8.19
C GLY A 179 -2.97 4.08 7.54
N PHE A 180 -3.02 4.08 6.20
CA PHE A 180 -3.84 5.00 5.40
C PHE A 180 -4.72 4.24 4.40
N HIS A 181 -5.36 4.97 3.50
CA HIS A 181 -6.26 4.45 2.47
C HIS A 181 -6.22 5.36 1.22
N LYS A 182 -6.70 4.84 0.10
CA LYS A 182 -6.62 5.47 -1.24
C LYS A 182 -7.19 6.90 -1.34
N GLU A 183 -8.17 7.27 -0.52
CA GLU A 183 -8.77 8.62 -0.50
C GLU A 183 -7.88 9.67 0.19
N THR A 184 -6.85 9.27 0.92
CA THR A 184 -5.94 10.22 1.60
C THR A 184 -5.11 11.07 0.65
N PHE A 185 -5.09 10.72 -0.65
CA PHE A 185 -4.51 11.54 -1.71
C PHE A 185 -5.44 12.65 -2.21
N GLU A 186 -6.75 12.60 -1.95
CA GLU A 186 -7.72 13.53 -2.56
C GLU A 186 -7.39 15.01 -2.34
N PRO A 187 -6.94 15.45 -1.14
CA PRO A 187 -6.54 16.85 -0.95
C PRO A 187 -5.37 17.26 -1.84
N MET A 188 -4.34 16.40 -1.95
CA MET A 188 -3.15 16.64 -2.79
C MET A 188 -3.52 16.56 -4.28
N LEU A 189 -4.36 15.62 -4.70
CA LEU A 189 -4.85 15.52 -6.08
C LEU A 189 -5.64 16.77 -6.48
N SER A 190 -6.51 17.27 -5.59
CA SER A 190 -7.23 18.52 -5.80
C SER A 190 -6.27 19.71 -6.02
N ASP A 191 -5.19 19.80 -5.26
CA ASP A 191 -4.18 20.85 -5.43
C ASP A 191 -3.28 20.61 -6.68
N LEU A 192 -3.06 19.35 -7.08
CA LEU A 192 -2.28 18.97 -8.25
C LEU A 192 -3.01 19.36 -9.55
N LEU A 193 -4.32 19.11 -9.61
CA LEU A 193 -5.15 19.46 -10.76
C LEU A 193 -5.16 20.98 -11.00
N GLU A 194 -5.13 21.81 -9.95
CA GLU A 194 -5.00 23.27 -10.11
C GLU A 194 -3.62 23.69 -10.66
N GLN A 195 -2.58 22.89 -10.42
CA GLN A 195 -1.19 23.26 -10.71
C GLN A 195 -0.65 22.69 -12.02
N PHE A 196 -1.18 21.56 -12.50
CA PHE A 196 -0.69 20.88 -13.70
C PHE A 196 -1.73 20.77 -14.82
N ASP A 197 -3.03 20.68 -14.53
CA ASP A 197 -4.02 20.29 -15.54
C ASP A 197 -4.05 21.29 -16.71
N SER A 198 -3.45 20.88 -17.84
CA SER A 198 -3.19 21.71 -19.00
C SER A 198 -4.15 21.36 -20.13
N LYS A 199 -4.42 22.31 -21.04
CA LYS A 199 -5.34 22.08 -22.17
C LYS A 199 -4.81 21.09 -23.21
N THR A 200 -3.52 20.79 -23.17
CA THR A 200 -2.82 20.02 -24.21
C THR A 200 -2.46 18.62 -23.74
N ARG A 201 -2.11 18.44 -22.47
CA ARG A 201 -1.89 17.12 -21.86
C ARG A 201 -2.49 17.05 -20.46
N PRO A 202 -3.83 17.08 -20.37
CA PRO A 202 -4.51 17.01 -19.10
C PRO A 202 -4.34 15.63 -18.45
N ILE A 203 -4.51 15.57 -17.13
CA ILE A 203 -4.62 14.28 -16.44
C ILE A 203 -5.98 13.71 -16.80
N ALA A 204 -6.00 12.65 -17.61
CA ALA A 204 -7.24 12.08 -18.11
C ALA A 204 -7.90 11.16 -17.07
N GLU A 205 -7.09 10.43 -16.32
CA GLU A 205 -7.56 9.44 -15.36
C GLU A 205 -6.58 9.23 -14.20
N ILE A 206 -7.13 8.97 -13.02
CA ILE A 206 -6.36 8.70 -11.80
C ILE A 206 -6.91 7.43 -11.17
N TRP A 207 -6.03 6.47 -10.87
CA TRP A 207 -6.37 5.25 -10.14
C TRP A 207 -5.65 5.25 -8.81
N SER A 208 -6.36 5.04 -7.71
CA SER A 208 -5.76 4.92 -6.38
C SER A 208 -6.15 3.60 -5.74
N ILE A 209 -5.16 2.86 -5.26
CA ILE A 209 -5.28 1.46 -4.88
C ILE A 209 -5.14 1.32 -3.36
N ASP A 210 -6.07 0.62 -2.72
CA ASP A 210 -5.90 0.16 -1.35
C ASP A 210 -5.04 -1.12 -1.31
N THR A 211 -4.05 -1.17 -0.42
CA THR A 211 -3.39 -2.43 -0.06
C THR A 211 -4.43 -3.43 0.45
N PHE A 212 -4.25 -4.73 0.18
CA PHE A 212 -5.27 -5.76 0.47
C PHE A 212 -5.77 -5.79 1.93
N ASN A 213 -4.96 -5.37 2.90
CA ASN A 213 -5.30 -5.34 4.32
C ASN A 213 -5.59 -3.93 4.87
N GLN A 214 -5.81 -2.94 3.99
CA GLN A 214 -6.08 -1.55 4.39
C GLN A 214 -7.31 -1.00 3.66
N GLY A 215 -7.85 0.11 4.15
CA GLY A 215 -9.00 0.79 3.54
C GLY A 215 -10.20 -0.14 3.31
N ASP A 216 -10.83 -0.02 2.14
CA ASP A 216 -11.97 -0.84 1.76
C ASP A 216 -11.59 -2.30 1.48
N SER A 217 -10.35 -2.56 1.03
CA SER A 217 -9.84 -3.93 0.81
C SER A 217 -9.83 -4.75 2.10
N ALA A 218 -9.46 -4.14 3.23
CA ALA A 218 -9.48 -4.78 4.54
C ALA A 218 -10.86 -5.34 4.88
N LEU A 219 -11.93 -4.58 4.61
CA LEU A 219 -13.30 -5.00 4.88
C LEU A 219 -13.72 -6.22 4.04
N LEU A 220 -13.26 -6.29 2.79
CA LEU A 220 -13.54 -7.44 1.92
C LEU A 220 -12.76 -8.69 2.32
N ASN A 221 -11.57 -8.52 2.89
CA ASN A 221 -10.66 -9.60 3.25
C ASN A 221 -10.69 -9.99 4.73
N GLU A 222 -11.49 -9.30 5.55
CA GLU A 222 -11.54 -9.47 7.01
C GLU A 222 -11.70 -10.93 7.47
N GLU A 223 -12.46 -11.74 6.73
CA GLU A 223 -12.64 -13.17 7.04
C GLU A 223 -11.42 -14.04 6.74
N VAL A 224 -10.56 -13.59 5.82
CA VAL A 224 -9.35 -14.29 5.34
C VAL A 224 -8.11 -13.83 6.07
N LEU A 225 -8.08 -12.58 6.53
CA LEU A 225 -6.98 -11.98 7.30
C LEU A 225 -7.08 -12.30 8.81
N GLY A 226 -7.88 -13.29 9.17
CA GLY A 226 -8.19 -13.66 10.56
C GLY A 226 -9.30 -12.77 11.15
N LYS A 227 -10.30 -13.38 11.79
CA LYS A 227 -11.43 -12.64 12.40
C LYS A 227 -10.98 -11.91 13.66
N ALA A 228 -11.04 -10.58 13.70
CA ALA A 228 -11.21 -9.89 14.98
C ALA A 228 -12.48 -10.44 15.63
N CYS A 229 -12.38 -11.00 16.84
CA CYS A 229 -13.57 -11.38 17.58
C CYS A 229 -14.48 -10.15 17.71
N GLU A 230 -15.76 -10.30 17.37
CA GLU A 230 -16.76 -9.24 17.52
C GLU A 230 -16.65 -8.61 18.92
N PRO A 231 -16.65 -7.28 19.05
CA PRO A 231 -16.68 -6.64 20.35
C PRO A 231 -17.96 -7.06 21.08
N LYS A 232 -17.83 -7.86 22.15
CA LYS A 232 -18.95 -8.17 23.04
C LYS A 232 -19.13 -7.04 24.03
N TRP A 233 -20.24 -6.31 23.91
CA TRP A 233 -20.63 -5.28 24.87
C TRP A 233 -21.17 -5.91 26.15
N SER A 234 -20.62 -5.54 27.31
CA SER A 234 -21.24 -5.79 28.61
C SER A 234 -21.09 -4.57 29.51
N ASN A 235 -22.20 -4.03 30.02
CA ASN A 235 -22.26 -2.96 31.03
C ASN A 235 -21.54 -1.65 30.68
N GLY A 236 -21.67 -1.16 29.43
CA GLY A 236 -21.16 0.18 29.06
C GLY A 236 -19.63 0.30 28.98
N LEU A 237 -18.89 -0.79 29.19
CA LEU A 237 -17.47 -0.89 28.83
C LEU A 237 -17.33 -1.69 27.53
N LEU A 238 -16.55 -1.15 26.60
CA LEU A 238 -16.00 -1.93 25.49
C LEU A 238 -15.05 -2.98 26.08
N LEU A 239 -15.51 -4.24 26.18
CA LEU A 239 -14.56 -5.35 26.27
C LEU A 239 -13.83 -5.35 24.92
N HIS A 240 -12.61 -4.79 24.91
CA HIS A 240 -11.66 -5.12 23.85
C HIS A 240 -11.67 -6.64 23.74
N SER A 241 -11.90 -7.15 22.53
CA SER A 241 -12.06 -8.57 22.26
C SER A 241 -10.93 -9.36 22.94
N LYS A 242 -11.24 -9.93 24.11
CA LYS A 242 -10.33 -10.71 24.96
C LYS A 242 -9.88 -12.01 24.29
N THR A 243 -10.22 -12.25 23.03
CA THR A 243 -10.22 -13.57 22.39
C THR A 243 -9.33 -13.70 21.16
N MET A 244 -8.68 -12.66 20.62
CA MET A 244 -7.70 -12.87 19.55
C MET A 244 -6.44 -13.59 20.08
N LEU A 245 -5.82 -13.02 21.12
CA LEU A 245 -4.61 -13.58 21.74
C LEU A 245 -4.92 -14.79 22.66
N ASN A 246 -6.10 -14.83 23.29
CA ASN A 246 -6.48 -15.99 24.11
C ASN A 246 -7.05 -17.17 23.32
N ASN A 247 -7.65 -16.97 22.12
CA ASN A 247 -8.11 -18.07 21.26
C ASN A 247 -7.14 -18.43 20.13
N ARG A 248 -5.90 -17.89 20.13
CA ARG A 248 -4.85 -18.24 19.15
C ARG A 248 -5.33 -18.22 17.69
N LEU A 249 -6.04 -17.16 17.28
CA LEU A 249 -6.41 -17.00 15.88
C LEU A 249 -5.15 -16.60 15.10
N ALA A 250 -4.75 -17.44 14.13
CA ALA A 250 -3.55 -17.25 13.33
C ALA A 250 -3.60 -15.91 12.57
N LEU A 251 -2.67 -15.00 12.88
CA LEU A 251 -2.42 -13.82 12.04
C LEU A 251 -1.91 -14.27 10.67
N PRO A 252 -2.29 -13.62 9.56
CA PRO A 252 -1.74 -13.96 8.27
C PRO A 252 -0.28 -13.51 8.17
N THR A 253 0.50 -14.09 7.26
CA THR A 253 1.84 -13.58 6.89
C THR A 253 1.72 -12.53 5.79
N VAL A 254 2.69 -11.61 5.71
CA VAL A 254 2.67 -10.52 4.71
C VAL A 254 4.06 -10.31 4.15
N ASN A 255 4.13 -10.14 2.84
CA ASN A 255 5.33 -9.65 2.18
C ASN A 255 5.03 -8.38 1.37
N TRP A 256 5.86 -7.35 1.52
CA TRP A 256 5.69 -6.10 0.79
C TRP A 256 5.85 -6.28 -0.73
N ALA A 257 6.59 -7.31 -1.18
CA ALA A 257 6.70 -7.65 -2.60
C ALA A 257 5.34 -7.97 -3.22
N ASP A 258 4.40 -8.55 -2.45
CA ASP A 258 3.08 -8.83 -2.96
C ASP A 258 2.24 -7.58 -3.20
N HIS A 259 2.53 -6.46 -2.52
CA HIS A 259 1.90 -5.17 -2.85
C HIS A 259 2.32 -4.68 -4.25
N GLY A 260 3.59 -4.85 -4.61
CA GLY A 260 4.05 -4.59 -5.98
C GLY A 260 3.39 -5.52 -7.00
N ARG A 261 3.17 -6.78 -6.63
CA ARG A 261 2.43 -7.74 -7.47
C ARG A 261 0.96 -7.38 -7.59
N ASP A 262 0.32 -6.87 -6.54
CA ASP A 262 -1.07 -6.39 -6.56
C ASP A 262 -1.23 -5.22 -7.56
N ILE A 263 -0.29 -4.27 -7.53
CA ILE A 263 -0.24 -3.16 -8.49
C ILE A 263 -0.07 -3.67 -9.93
N LEU A 264 0.87 -4.59 -10.16
CA LEU A 264 1.08 -5.19 -11.48
C LEU A 264 -0.13 -5.98 -11.96
N ASN A 265 -0.74 -6.77 -11.09
CA ASN A 265 -1.94 -7.53 -11.40
C ASN A 265 -3.08 -6.60 -11.82
N PHE A 266 -3.27 -5.49 -11.09
CA PHE A 266 -4.24 -4.47 -11.49
C PHE A 266 -3.91 -3.90 -12.88
N ILE A 267 -2.69 -3.39 -13.11
CA ILE A 267 -2.30 -2.77 -14.39
C ILE A 267 -2.42 -3.76 -15.56
N ILE A 268 -1.88 -4.96 -15.40
CA ILE A 268 -1.78 -5.96 -16.47
C ILE A 268 -3.14 -6.60 -16.73
N SER A 269 -3.88 -6.97 -15.69
CA SER A 269 -5.02 -7.87 -15.81
C SER A 269 -6.39 -7.19 -15.66
N TYR A 270 -6.47 -5.95 -15.15
CA TYR A 270 -7.75 -5.30 -14.83
C TYR A 270 -7.87 -3.83 -15.24
N LEU A 271 -6.77 -3.11 -15.51
CA LEU A 271 -6.81 -1.72 -15.94
C LEU A 271 -7.47 -1.66 -17.34
N PRO A 272 -8.69 -1.10 -17.45
CA PRO A 272 -9.45 -1.15 -18.69
C PRO A 272 -8.81 -0.27 -19.76
N ASP A 273 -9.10 -0.59 -21.02
CA ASP A 273 -8.86 0.31 -22.13
C ASP A 273 -9.58 1.66 -21.85
N PRO A 274 -8.89 2.80 -21.94
CA PRO A 274 -9.44 4.10 -21.56
C PRO A 274 -10.66 4.54 -22.38
N PHE A 275 -10.86 3.94 -23.54
CA PHE A 275 -11.93 4.24 -24.49
C PHE A 275 -13.06 3.20 -24.45
N SER A 276 -12.92 2.16 -23.62
CA SER A 276 -13.99 1.19 -23.40
C SER A 276 -15.13 1.79 -22.57
N PRO A 277 -16.37 1.33 -22.78
CA PRO A 277 -17.49 1.70 -21.91
C PRO A 277 -17.19 1.36 -20.45
N ASP A 278 -17.79 2.13 -19.54
CA ASP A 278 -17.65 1.85 -18.12
C ASP A 278 -18.29 0.50 -17.77
N PRO A 279 -17.69 -0.26 -16.84
CA PRO A 279 -18.28 -1.49 -16.34
C PRO A 279 -19.66 -1.23 -15.73
N ILE A 280 -20.60 -2.14 -15.99
CA ILE A 280 -21.94 -2.11 -15.37
C ILE A 280 -21.86 -2.51 -13.89
N THR A 281 -20.85 -3.32 -13.54
CA THR A 281 -20.61 -3.86 -12.20
C THR A 281 -19.54 -3.08 -11.45
N ASP A 282 -19.54 -3.22 -10.13
CA ASP A 282 -18.46 -2.75 -9.25
C ASP A 282 -17.20 -3.61 -9.31
N GLU A 283 -17.17 -4.66 -10.14
CA GLU A 283 -16.00 -5.48 -10.42
C GLU A 283 -15.45 -5.17 -11.82
N LEU A 284 -14.12 -5.02 -11.92
CA LEU A 284 -13.46 -4.93 -13.22
C LEU A 284 -13.28 -6.33 -13.82
N PRO A 285 -13.57 -6.52 -15.12
CA PRO A 285 -13.40 -7.81 -15.77
C PRO A 285 -11.92 -8.17 -15.90
N TYR A 286 -11.63 -9.47 -15.81
CA TYR A 286 -10.29 -10.00 -16.10
C TYR A 286 -10.01 -9.90 -17.59
N ILE A 287 -8.89 -9.26 -17.95
CA ILE A 287 -8.44 -9.11 -19.33
C ILE A 287 -7.67 -10.36 -19.71
N VAL A 288 -8.27 -11.23 -20.53
CA VAL A 288 -7.67 -12.51 -20.95
C VAL A 288 -6.52 -12.30 -21.95
N ALA A 289 -6.63 -11.26 -22.80
CA ALA A 289 -5.63 -10.94 -23.82
C ALA A 289 -4.48 -10.11 -23.23
N VAL A 290 -3.64 -10.75 -22.41
CA VAL A 290 -2.40 -10.15 -21.90
C VAL A 290 -1.23 -10.57 -22.79
N PRO A 291 -0.32 -9.65 -23.17
CA PRO A 291 0.90 -10.00 -23.90
C PRO A 291 1.74 -11.08 -23.19
N ASP A 292 2.29 -12.00 -23.98
CA ASP A 292 3.08 -13.12 -23.47
C ASP A 292 4.21 -12.68 -22.52
N GLY A 293 4.34 -13.38 -21.40
CA GLY A 293 5.41 -13.16 -20.42
C GLY A 293 5.17 -12.00 -19.44
N MET A 294 4.13 -11.16 -19.59
CA MET A 294 3.83 -10.10 -18.62
C MET A 294 3.48 -10.64 -17.23
N HIS A 295 2.89 -11.84 -17.16
CA HIS A 295 2.59 -12.53 -15.90
C HIS A 295 3.78 -13.29 -15.31
N GLU A 296 4.87 -13.49 -16.06
CA GLU A 296 6.06 -14.25 -15.65
C GLU A 296 7.12 -13.34 -15.01
N LEU A 297 6.69 -12.57 -14.00
CA LEU A 297 7.48 -11.54 -13.33
C LEU A 297 8.91 -12.02 -13.00
N ASP A 298 9.93 -11.23 -13.37
CA ASP A 298 11.37 -11.53 -13.21
C ASP A 298 11.88 -12.84 -13.88
N ALA A 299 11.04 -13.67 -14.49
CA ALA A 299 11.44 -14.94 -15.08
C ALA A 299 11.94 -14.82 -16.53
N ARG A 300 11.80 -13.63 -17.14
CA ARG A 300 12.25 -13.34 -18.52
C ARG A 300 13.00 -12.01 -18.61
N PRO A 301 13.90 -11.85 -19.60
CA PRO A 301 14.49 -10.55 -19.90
C PRO A 301 13.40 -9.50 -20.17
N LEU A 302 13.54 -8.35 -19.53
CA LEU A 302 12.55 -7.28 -19.56
C LEU A 302 12.83 -6.32 -20.72
N PHE A 303 11.78 -5.84 -21.37
CA PHE A 303 11.91 -4.69 -22.26
C PHE A 303 12.11 -3.44 -21.39
N PRO A 304 13.21 -2.69 -21.54
CA PRO A 304 13.48 -1.54 -20.67
C PRO A 304 12.50 -0.38 -20.91
N GLY A 305 11.64 -0.47 -21.92
CA GLY A 305 10.78 0.62 -22.40
C GLY A 305 11.52 1.53 -23.38
N LEU A 306 10.78 2.37 -24.10
CA LEU A 306 11.38 3.40 -24.96
C LEU A 306 12.05 4.49 -24.12
N SER A 307 13.11 5.09 -24.66
CA SER A 307 13.92 6.08 -23.93
C SER A 307 13.18 7.39 -23.62
N VAL A 308 12.21 7.74 -24.46
CA VAL A 308 11.37 8.93 -24.27
C VAL A 308 10.16 8.56 -23.42
N PRO A 309 9.94 9.21 -22.26
CA PRO A 309 8.83 8.88 -21.36
C PRO A 309 7.46 8.90 -22.04
N THR A 310 7.21 9.86 -22.92
CA THR A 310 5.95 9.99 -23.68
C THR A 310 5.74 8.91 -24.73
N ASN A 311 6.73 8.05 -24.99
CA ASN A 311 6.62 6.91 -25.89
C ASN A 311 6.45 5.59 -25.12
N ARG A 312 6.55 5.60 -23.78
CA ARG A 312 6.31 4.43 -22.92
C ARG A 312 4.81 4.24 -22.72
N VAL A 313 4.17 3.71 -23.76
CA VAL A 313 2.73 3.54 -23.83
C VAL A 313 2.34 2.11 -23.50
N PHE A 314 1.35 1.97 -22.62
CA PHE A 314 0.68 0.69 -22.36
C PHE A 314 -0.83 0.88 -22.46
N ARG A 315 -1.48 0.15 -23.38
CA ARG A 315 -2.93 0.26 -23.66
C ARG A 315 -3.43 1.71 -23.78
N ASP A 316 -2.77 2.47 -24.66
CA ASP A 316 -3.03 3.89 -24.92
C ASP A 316 -2.89 4.79 -23.68
N ARG A 317 -2.05 4.39 -22.71
CA ARG A 317 -1.77 5.17 -21.50
C ARG A 317 -0.29 5.45 -21.33
N LEU A 318 0.00 6.66 -20.88
CA LEU A 318 1.24 7.02 -20.19
C LEU A 318 0.97 6.85 -18.70
N ILE A 319 1.52 5.79 -18.10
CA ILE A 319 1.29 5.49 -16.69
C ILE A 319 2.38 6.14 -15.84
N VAL A 320 1.99 7.11 -15.01
CA VAL A 320 2.85 7.67 -13.96
C VAL A 320 2.47 7.05 -12.63
N SER A 321 3.38 6.30 -12.01
CA SER A 321 3.14 5.73 -10.69
C SER A 321 3.54 6.69 -9.58
N ILE A 322 2.72 6.78 -8.55
CA ILE A 322 2.96 7.62 -7.36
C ILE A 322 2.78 6.75 -6.11
N GLY A 323 3.85 6.49 -5.37
CA GLY A 323 3.81 5.63 -4.18
C GLY A 323 4.30 6.35 -2.93
N HIS A 324 3.49 6.37 -1.86
CA HIS A 324 3.90 6.90 -0.54
C HIS A 324 4.35 5.79 0.39
N SER A 325 5.52 5.96 1.04
CA SER A 325 6.01 5.06 2.10
C SER A 325 6.03 3.58 1.67
N LEU A 326 5.18 2.72 2.25
CA LEU A 326 4.93 1.33 1.86
C LEU A 326 4.71 1.17 0.34
N SER A 327 3.86 2.01 -0.25
CA SER A 327 3.58 1.93 -1.69
C SER A 327 4.73 2.43 -2.54
N GLY A 328 5.65 3.25 -2.01
CA GLY A 328 6.91 3.54 -2.68
C GLY A 328 7.71 2.25 -2.92
N ALA A 329 7.75 1.34 -1.93
CA ALA A 329 8.33 0.00 -2.08
C ALA A 329 7.57 -0.85 -3.10
N GLY A 330 6.23 -0.86 -3.03
CA GLY A 330 5.39 -1.59 -3.98
C GLY A 330 5.60 -1.14 -5.43
N MET A 331 5.63 0.17 -5.69
CA MET A 331 5.86 0.73 -7.03
C MET A 331 7.26 0.38 -7.56
N THR A 332 8.27 0.34 -6.69
CA THR A 332 9.62 -0.10 -7.07
C THR A 332 9.67 -1.59 -7.42
N TYR A 333 8.99 -2.45 -6.63
CA TYR A 333 8.83 -3.86 -7.01
C TYR A 333 8.14 -4.01 -8.36
N ALA A 334 7.05 -3.27 -8.59
CA ALA A 334 6.30 -3.30 -9.82
C ALA A 334 7.15 -2.84 -11.03
N ALA A 335 7.79 -1.68 -10.92
CA ALA A 335 8.56 -1.09 -12.02
C ALA A 335 9.85 -1.84 -12.31
N SER A 336 10.50 -2.44 -11.30
CA SER A 336 11.68 -3.28 -11.55
C SER A 336 11.34 -4.63 -12.19
N ALA A 337 10.12 -5.13 -11.97
CA ALA A 337 9.66 -6.38 -12.60
C ALA A 337 9.04 -6.18 -13.98
N GLN A 338 8.43 -5.02 -14.27
CA GLN A 338 7.85 -4.68 -15.57
C GLN A 338 8.05 -3.18 -15.90
N PRO A 339 9.28 -2.72 -16.20
CA PRO A 339 9.59 -1.30 -16.37
C PRO A 339 8.93 -0.66 -17.60
N SER A 340 8.58 -1.46 -18.61
CA SER A 340 7.93 -0.98 -19.83
C SER A 340 6.50 -0.48 -19.61
N LEU A 341 5.84 -0.87 -18.52
CA LEU A 341 4.48 -0.43 -18.20
C LEU A 341 4.44 1.02 -17.71
N PHE A 342 5.55 1.52 -17.16
CA PHE A 342 5.61 2.81 -16.50
C PHE A 342 6.30 3.84 -17.40
N SER A 343 5.70 5.02 -17.51
CA SER A 343 6.27 6.18 -18.19
C SER A 343 7.22 6.96 -17.28
N SER A 344 6.90 7.09 -16.00
CA SER A 344 7.79 7.59 -14.94
C SER A 344 7.29 7.21 -13.54
N LEU A 345 8.16 7.33 -12.53
CA LEU A 345 7.88 7.04 -11.12
C LEU A 345 8.04 8.31 -10.27
N VAL A 346 7.11 8.49 -9.32
CA VAL A 346 7.20 9.47 -8.24
C VAL A 346 7.09 8.74 -6.90
N LEU A 347 8.14 8.81 -6.08
CA LEU A 347 8.23 8.12 -4.81
C LEU A 347 8.17 9.15 -3.68
N LEU A 348 7.06 9.14 -2.93
CA LEU A 348 6.81 10.07 -1.83
C LEU A 348 7.34 9.45 -0.54
N ASP A 349 8.41 10.03 0.00
CA ASP A 349 9.13 9.59 1.21
C ASP A 349 9.15 8.06 1.40
N PRO A 350 9.71 7.30 0.43
CA PRO A 350 9.53 5.85 0.36
C PRO A 350 10.27 5.11 1.49
N ALA A 351 9.63 4.08 2.06
CA ALA A 351 10.23 3.21 3.06
C ALA A 351 11.09 2.12 2.42
N MET A 352 12.12 2.53 1.69
CA MET A 352 13.00 1.65 0.89
C MET A 352 14.48 1.92 1.21
N PRO A 353 14.95 1.47 2.36
CA PRO A 353 16.34 1.64 2.73
C PRO A 353 17.29 0.85 1.84
N PRO A 354 18.57 1.26 1.76
CA PRO A 354 19.57 0.52 1.03
C PRO A 354 19.78 -0.87 1.68
N PRO A 355 20.29 -1.86 0.91
CA PRO A 355 20.53 -3.21 1.44
C PRO A 355 21.44 -3.27 2.68
N SER A 356 22.35 -2.29 2.82
CA SER A 356 23.29 -2.11 3.92
C SER A 356 22.66 -1.63 5.23
N TRP A 357 21.38 -1.25 5.25
CA TRP A 357 20.76 -0.74 6.47
C TRP A 357 20.45 -1.87 7.47
N GLU A 358 21.02 -1.84 8.66
CA GLU A 358 20.91 -2.93 9.65
C GLU A 358 19.83 -2.71 10.72
N ARG A 359 18.89 -1.76 10.52
CA ARG A 359 17.98 -1.34 11.60
C ARG A 359 16.84 -2.35 11.88
N GLN A 360 16.64 -2.62 13.16
CA GLN A 360 15.50 -3.36 13.71
C GLN A 360 14.24 -2.47 13.80
N VAL A 361 13.10 -2.89 13.24
CA VAL A 361 11.85 -2.08 13.18
C VAL A 361 10.86 -2.46 14.30
N MET A 362 11.39 -2.89 15.43
CA MET A 362 10.63 -3.47 16.55
C MET A 362 9.65 -2.50 17.23
N PHE A 363 9.91 -1.19 17.20
CA PHE A 363 9.10 -0.21 17.93
C PHE A 363 7.74 0.08 17.28
N LYS A 364 7.62 -0.06 15.96
CA LYS A 364 6.40 0.37 15.25
C LYS A 364 5.25 -0.63 15.38
N SER A 365 5.53 -1.94 15.34
CA SER A 365 4.50 -2.98 15.51
C SER A 365 3.88 -2.96 16.92
N LYS A 366 4.70 -2.83 17.97
CA LYS A 366 4.20 -2.69 19.36
C LYS A 366 3.25 -1.49 19.51
N GLY A 367 3.59 -0.36 18.89
CA GLY A 367 2.76 0.85 18.90
C GLY A 367 1.44 0.68 18.14
N ALA A 368 1.44 -0.07 17.04
CA ALA A 368 0.25 -0.35 16.24
C ALA A 368 -0.79 -1.18 17.01
N PHE A 369 -0.38 -2.25 17.72
CA PHE A 369 -1.30 -3.12 18.46
C PHE A 369 -2.15 -2.42 19.54
N ILE A 370 -1.64 -1.34 20.11
CA ILE A 370 -2.32 -0.60 21.18
C ILE A 370 -3.11 0.62 20.67
N ARG A 371 -3.23 0.76 19.34
CA ARG A 371 -4.00 1.85 18.76
C ARG A 371 -5.47 1.66 19.08
N LYS A 372 -6.06 2.75 19.59
CA LYS A 372 -7.52 2.88 19.63
C LYS A 372 -8.07 2.85 18.22
N ASP A 373 -9.07 2.01 18.00
CA ASP A 373 -9.67 1.75 16.69
C ASP A 373 -11.20 1.83 16.70
N HIS A 374 -11.85 2.07 17.85
CA HIS A 374 -13.31 2.23 17.98
C HIS A 374 -13.68 3.55 18.69
N TRP A 375 -14.76 4.20 18.25
CA TRP A 375 -15.31 5.42 18.82
C TRP A 375 -16.85 5.45 18.72
N PRO A 376 -17.54 6.21 19.61
CA PRO A 376 -19.00 6.35 19.54
C PRO A 376 -19.53 6.90 18.22
N SER A 377 -18.72 7.69 17.50
CA SER A 377 -19.03 8.19 16.16
C SER A 377 -17.75 8.63 15.43
N LYS A 378 -17.84 8.91 14.13
CA LYS A 378 -16.73 9.51 13.36
C LYS A 378 -16.34 10.89 13.90
N GLU A 379 -17.30 11.69 14.37
CA GLU A 379 -17.06 13.00 14.98
C GLU A 379 -16.28 12.85 16.30
N ALA A 380 -16.67 11.88 17.13
CA ALA A 380 -15.93 11.55 18.34
C ALA A 380 -14.51 11.03 18.03
N ALA A 381 -14.35 10.31 16.92
CA ALA A 381 -13.04 9.87 16.44
C ALA A 381 -12.17 11.06 16.02
N MET A 382 -12.70 11.98 15.20
CA MET A 382 -12.05 13.23 14.82
C MET A 382 -11.56 14.02 16.04
N ALA A 383 -12.46 14.28 17.00
CA ALA A 383 -12.11 15.01 18.22
C ALA A 383 -11.07 14.28 19.08
N SER A 384 -11.10 12.95 19.11
CA SER A 384 -10.12 12.13 19.85
C SER A 384 -8.75 12.11 19.17
N LEU A 385 -8.68 12.04 17.84
CA LEU A 385 -7.44 11.96 17.08
C LEU A 385 -6.71 13.30 17.07
N MET A 386 -7.44 14.41 16.93
CA MET A 386 -6.87 15.78 16.94
C MET A 386 -6.22 16.19 18.28
N LYS A 387 -6.38 15.39 19.35
CA LYS A 387 -5.64 15.57 20.60
C LYS A 387 -4.20 15.08 20.53
N LYS A 388 -3.85 14.26 19.53
CA LYS A 388 -2.51 13.67 19.39
C LYS A 388 -1.65 14.55 18.47
N PRO A 389 -0.41 14.89 18.85
CA PRO A 389 0.48 15.72 18.04
C PRO A 389 0.65 15.24 16.59
N PHE A 390 0.70 13.91 16.39
CA PHE A 390 0.78 13.31 15.06
C PHE A 390 -0.32 13.75 14.09
N TYR A 391 -1.57 13.89 14.54
CA TYR A 391 -2.68 14.31 13.67
C TYR A 391 -2.85 15.83 13.59
N GLN A 392 -2.26 16.58 14.53
CA GLN A 392 -2.36 18.04 14.54
C GLN A 392 -1.58 18.70 13.40
N THR A 393 -0.64 17.98 12.79
CA THR A 393 0.13 18.45 11.62
C THR A 393 -0.65 18.31 10.31
N PHE A 394 -1.73 17.51 10.29
CA PHE A 394 -2.48 17.25 9.06
C PHE A 394 -3.26 18.49 8.61
N ALA A 395 -3.28 18.73 7.31
CA ALA A 395 -4.19 19.72 6.74
C ALA A 395 -5.65 19.31 7.03
N SER A 396 -6.54 20.29 7.27
CA SER A 396 -7.92 20.00 7.68
C SER A 396 -8.67 19.10 6.70
N ARG A 397 -8.48 19.30 5.38
CA ARG A 397 -9.06 18.42 4.33
C ARG A 397 -8.51 16.99 4.40
N SER A 398 -7.22 16.83 4.68
CA SER A 398 -6.58 15.51 4.85
C SER A 398 -7.10 14.78 6.07
N MET A 399 -7.28 15.49 7.19
CA MET A 399 -7.83 14.90 8.40
C MET A 399 -9.32 14.51 8.23
N GLN A 400 -10.11 15.34 7.53
CA GLN A 400 -11.49 14.99 7.17
C GLN A 400 -11.54 13.72 6.31
N ALA A 401 -10.73 13.65 5.24
CA ALA A 401 -10.66 12.45 4.39
C ALA A 401 -10.20 11.21 5.18
N TYR A 402 -9.23 11.36 6.08
CA TYR A 402 -8.73 10.27 6.94
C TYR A 402 -9.84 9.67 7.81
N VAL A 403 -10.64 10.50 8.48
CA VAL A 403 -11.75 10.03 9.32
C VAL A 403 -12.90 9.50 8.48
N GLU A 404 -13.26 10.21 7.42
CA GLU A 404 -14.45 9.88 6.64
C GLU A 404 -14.29 8.54 5.91
N TYR A 405 -13.16 8.33 5.26
CA TYR A 405 -12.95 7.14 4.43
C TYR A 405 -12.11 6.05 5.10
N GLY A 406 -11.36 6.37 6.16
CA GLY A 406 -10.59 5.40 6.94
C GLY A 406 -11.41 4.62 7.96
N MET A 407 -12.68 5.01 8.19
CA MET A 407 -13.57 4.40 9.18
C MET A 407 -14.83 3.82 8.53
N THR A 408 -15.39 2.80 9.17
CA THR A 408 -16.71 2.25 8.86
C THR A 408 -17.60 2.30 10.09
N THR A 409 -18.92 2.36 9.90
CA THR A 409 -19.91 2.35 10.97
C THR A 409 -20.51 0.97 11.15
N ILE A 410 -20.84 0.61 12.39
CA ILE A 410 -21.58 -0.64 12.65
C ILE A 410 -23.01 -0.50 12.12
N PRO A 411 -23.56 -1.48 11.38
CA PRO A 411 -24.94 -1.40 10.90
C PRO A 411 -25.94 -1.13 12.04
N GLY A 412 -26.74 -0.08 11.89
CA GLY A 412 -27.72 0.33 12.90
C GLY A 412 -27.16 1.13 14.09
N SER A 413 -25.89 1.54 14.04
CA SER A 413 -25.22 2.35 15.06
C SER A 413 -24.42 3.49 14.42
N GLU A 414 -24.23 4.59 15.17
CA GLU A 414 -23.28 5.65 14.80
C GLU A 414 -21.84 5.26 15.13
N GLU A 415 -21.65 4.17 15.89
CA GLU A 415 -20.35 3.70 16.32
C GLU A 415 -19.43 3.46 15.11
N ALA A 416 -18.27 4.09 15.16
CA ALA A 416 -17.27 4.06 14.11
C ALA A 416 -16.05 3.25 14.55
N ARG A 417 -15.53 2.44 13.61
CA ARG A 417 -14.26 1.74 13.77
C ARG A 417 -13.33 1.97 12.59
N LEU A 418 -12.02 1.83 12.80
CA LEU A 418 -11.06 1.82 11.70
C LEU A 418 -11.35 0.64 10.76
N LYS A 419 -11.21 0.89 9.44
CA LYS A 419 -11.26 -0.19 8.44
C LYS A 419 -9.99 -1.05 8.48
N MET A 420 -8.84 -0.40 8.63
CA MET A 420 -7.57 -1.07 8.89
C MET A 420 -7.45 -1.32 10.39
N ARG A 421 -7.39 -2.58 10.78
CA ARG A 421 -7.33 -2.95 12.20
C ARG A 421 -5.92 -2.73 12.76
N PRO A 422 -5.77 -2.49 14.07
CA PRO A 422 -4.47 -2.39 14.72
C PRO A 422 -3.52 -3.54 14.39
N GLU A 423 -4.03 -4.77 14.31
CA GLU A 423 -3.26 -5.95 13.93
C GLU A 423 -2.79 -5.93 12.47
N ASP A 424 -3.61 -5.42 11.54
CA ASP A 424 -3.25 -5.34 10.12
C ASP A 424 -2.14 -4.31 9.91
N GLU A 425 -2.18 -3.18 10.65
CA GLU A 425 -1.11 -2.17 10.65
C GLU A 425 0.18 -2.72 11.26
N ALA A 426 0.09 -3.42 12.39
CA ALA A 426 1.21 -4.06 13.06
C ALA A 426 1.89 -5.10 12.17
N LEU A 427 1.09 -5.80 11.36
CA LEU A 427 1.55 -6.84 10.44
C LEU A 427 2.45 -6.31 9.35
N VAL A 428 2.14 -5.13 8.80
CA VAL A 428 2.99 -4.47 7.80
C VAL A 428 4.29 -3.98 8.42
N PHE A 429 4.26 -3.50 9.67
CA PHE A 429 5.49 -3.15 10.40
C PHE A 429 6.32 -4.37 10.82
N GLY A 430 5.73 -5.56 10.86
CA GLY A 430 6.39 -6.84 11.13
C GLY A 430 7.29 -7.37 10.01
N ASP A 431 7.80 -6.52 9.11
CA ASP A 431 8.83 -6.87 8.12
C ASP A 431 10.16 -7.17 8.84
N LEU A 432 10.34 -8.43 9.24
CA LEU A 432 11.51 -8.91 9.97
C LEU A 432 12.81 -8.49 9.27
N CYS A 433 13.72 -7.89 10.04
CA CYS A 433 15.01 -7.38 9.56
C CYS A 433 14.89 -6.46 8.34
N THR A 434 13.75 -5.78 8.16
CA THR A 434 13.45 -4.97 6.97
C THR A 434 13.70 -5.71 5.66
N THR A 435 13.49 -7.03 5.64
CA THR A 435 13.91 -7.86 4.49
C THR A 435 13.17 -7.47 3.21
N ALA A 436 11.86 -7.24 3.27
CA ALA A 436 11.07 -6.87 2.10
C ALA A 436 11.29 -5.40 1.71
N SER A 437 11.44 -4.49 2.67
CA SER A 437 11.71 -3.07 2.41
C SER A 437 13.14 -2.81 1.88
N ARG A 438 14.18 -3.48 2.42
CA ARG A 438 15.56 -3.42 1.87
C ARG A 438 15.67 -4.06 0.51
N ARG A 439 14.97 -5.16 0.27
CA ARG A 439 14.91 -5.75 -1.08
C ARG A 439 14.29 -4.78 -2.08
N ALA A 440 13.27 -4.00 -1.70
CA ALA A 440 12.75 -2.94 -2.56
C ALA A 440 13.83 -1.89 -2.87
N GLY A 441 14.59 -1.44 -1.85
CA GLY A 441 15.72 -0.51 -2.04
C GLY A 441 16.80 -1.07 -2.96
N GLY A 442 17.20 -2.33 -2.81
CA GLY A 442 18.16 -2.99 -3.70
C GLY A 442 17.66 -3.11 -5.14
N ARG A 443 16.35 -3.28 -5.35
CA ARG A 443 15.74 -3.35 -6.69
C ARG A 443 15.73 -2.02 -7.44
N LEU A 444 16.01 -0.88 -6.79
CA LEU A 444 16.19 0.40 -7.49
C LEU A 444 17.32 0.33 -8.52
N ALA A 445 18.38 -0.45 -8.26
CA ALA A 445 19.47 -0.68 -9.20
C ALA A 445 19.06 -1.45 -10.47
N MET A 446 17.89 -2.10 -10.45
CA MET A 446 17.33 -2.81 -11.61
C MET A 446 16.50 -1.91 -12.52
N LEU A 447 16.17 -0.68 -12.09
CA LEU A 447 15.38 0.22 -12.90
C LEU A 447 16.21 0.72 -14.10
N PRO A 448 15.69 0.68 -15.33
CA PRO A 448 16.40 1.19 -16.50
C PRO A 448 16.74 2.67 -16.32
N THR A 449 17.97 3.07 -16.66
CA THR A 449 18.43 4.47 -16.55
C THR A 449 17.61 5.47 -17.36
N ILE A 450 16.84 4.97 -18.34
CA ILE A 450 15.93 5.71 -19.21
C ILE A 450 14.50 5.83 -18.64
N LEU A 451 14.23 5.29 -17.45
CA LEU A 451 12.96 5.45 -16.75
C LEU A 451 13.09 6.61 -15.74
N PRO A 452 12.40 7.74 -15.92
CA PRO A 452 12.50 8.83 -14.97
C PRO A 452 11.95 8.45 -13.60
N VAL A 453 12.71 8.76 -12.55
CA VAL A 453 12.34 8.53 -11.15
C VAL A 453 12.54 9.82 -10.35
N ARG A 454 11.53 10.23 -9.58
CA ARG A 454 11.61 11.36 -8.66
C ARG A 454 11.28 10.95 -7.24
N PHE A 455 12.17 11.25 -6.32
CA PHE A 455 11.97 11.19 -4.88
C PHE A 455 11.46 12.54 -4.39
N ILE A 456 10.33 12.54 -3.68
CA ILE A 456 9.81 13.71 -2.97
C ILE A 456 9.79 13.34 -1.49
N CYS A 457 10.81 13.79 -0.77
CA CYS A 457 11.03 13.42 0.63
C CYS A 457 10.47 14.46 1.58
N ALA A 458 10.26 14.04 2.82
CA ALA A 458 10.02 14.95 3.94
C ALA A 458 11.23 15.88 4.16
N ASP A 459 11.08 16.85 5.06
CA ASP A 459 12.17 17.75 5.41
C ASP A 459 13.35 16.99 6.03
N LEU A 460 14.48 17.68 6.15
CA LEU A 460 15.71 17.12 6.73
C LEU A 460 15.41 16.50 8.10
N ASP A 461 15.96 15.30 8.33
CA ASP A 461 15.79 14.50 9.56
C ASP A 461 14.34 14.09 9.90
N CYS A 462 13.38 14.39 9.03
CA CYS A 462 11.97 14.05 9.21
C CYS A 462 11.47 12.94 8.27
N SER A 463 12.33 12.52 7.32
CA SER A 463 12.13 11.42 6.39
C SER A 463 12.21 10.06 7.08
N VAL A 464 11.55 9.04 6.50
CA VAL A 464 11.71 7.64 6.96
C VAL A 464 13.13 7.14 6.80
N LEU A 465 13.81 7.55 5.75
CA LEU A 465 15.23 7.27 5.55
C LEU A 465 16.06 8.40 6.15
N THR A 466 17.14 8.04 6.85
CA THR A 466 18.19 9.00 7.23
C THR A 466 18.85 9.57 5.98
N GLU A 467 19.51 10.71 6.11
CA GLU A 467 20.25 11.31 4.99
C GLU A 467 21.30 10.37 4.42
N GLU A 468 22.05 9.68 5.28
CA GLU A 468 23.02 8.66 4.87
C GLU A 468 22.37 7.53 4.06
N ALA A 469 21.26 6.97 4.57
CA ALA A 469 20.54 5.91 3.87
C ALA A 469 19.97 6.39 2.53
N LEU A 470 19.52 7.65 2.46
CA LEU A 470 19.03 8.24 1.22
C LEU A 470 20.15 8.47 0.20
N GLN A 471 21.33 8.91 0.63
CA GLN A 471 22.51 9.02 -0.23
C GLN A 471 22.92 7.65 -0.77
N ASP A 472 23.00 6.64 0.08
CA ASP A 472 23.28 5.25 -0.33
C ASP A 472 22.27 4.75 -1.36
N THR A 473 20.97 5.00 -1.12
CA THR A 473 19.89 4.68 -2.06
C THR A 473 20.09 5.38 -3.41
N LEU A 474 20.45 6.67 -3.43
CA LEU A 474 20.67 7.42 -4.68
C LEU A 474 21.89 6.95 -5.46
N ARG A 475 22.92 6.41 -4.81
CA ARG A 475 24.06 5.77 -5.50
C ARG A 475 23.63 4.53 -6.31
N LEU A 476 22.59 3.83 -5.89
CA LEU A 476 22.01 2.70 -6.63
C LEU A 476 21.20 3.14 -7.85
N ILE A 477 20.74 4.40 -7.90
CA ILE A 477 19.86 4.91 -8.94
C ILE A 477 20.28 6.33 -9.38
N PRO A 478 21.44 6.48 -10.03
CA PRO A 478 22.05 7.80 -10.28
C PRO A 478 21.28 8.72 -11.23
N HIS A 479 20.26 8.19 -11.92
CA HIS A 479 19.39 8.94 -12.82
C HIS A 479 18.13 9.48 -12.12
N ALA A 480 17.91 9.13 -10.85
CA ALA A 480 16.80 9.66 -10.08
C ALA A 480 17.05 11.10 -9.64
N THR A 481 15.97 11.86 -9.48
CA THR A 481 16.00 13.21 -8.89
C THR A 481 15.43 13.17 -7.48
N ILE A 482 15.87 14.08 -6.62
CA ILE A 482 15.36 14.23 -5.26
C ILE A 482 15.00 15.68 -4.96
N VAL A 483 13.86 15.85 -4.30
CA VAL A 483 13.42 17.14 -3.74
C VAL A 483 12.85 16.92 -2.35
N ARG A 484 12.81 18.00 -1.54
CA ARG A 484 12.25 17.99 -0.19
C ARG A 484 11.08 18.92 -0.06
N VAL A 485 10.05 18.48 0.64
CA VAL A 485 8.96 19.36 1.09
C VAL A 485 9.34 19.96 2.44
N ARG A 486 9.69 21.24 2.44
CA ARG A 486 10.11 21.95 3.66
C ARG A 486 9.02 21.89 4.73
N LYS A 487 9.43 21.66 5.98
CA LYS A 487 8.61 21.52 7.19
C LYS A 487 7.57 20.40 7.13
N ALA A 488 7.72 19.43 6.22
CA ALA A 488 6.91 18.22 6.22
C ALA A 488 7.63 17.11 6.99
N PHE A 489 6.87 16.29 7.72
CA PHE A 489 7.29 15.00 8.21
C PHE A 489 6.97 13.90 7.18
N HIS A 490 7.22 12.64 7.55
CA HIS A 490 6.96 11.47 6.71
C HIS A 490 5.56 11.46 6.06
N THR A 491 4.56 12.05 6.73
CA THR A 491 3.18 12.17 6.24
C THR A 491 2.96 13.41 5.36
N LEU A 492 3.94 13.78 4.51
CA LEU A 492 3.92 14.98 3.68
C LEU A 492 2.64 15.12 2.83
N VAL A 493 2.08 14.00 2.37
CA VAL A 493 0.83 13.98 1.57
C VAL A 493 -0.34 14.55 2.39
N GLN A 494 -0.42 14.20 3.68
CA GLN A 494 -1.50 14.62 4.57
C GLN A 494 -1.21 15.99 5.21
N GLU A 495 0.04 16.28 5.53
CA GLU A 495 0.47 17.52 6.22
C GLU A 495 0.57 18.71 5.28
N LYS A 496 1.15 18.48 4.10
CA LYS A 496 1.50 19.48 3.10
C LYS A 496 0.98 19.06 1.72
N PRO A 497 -0.33 18.81 1.56
CA PRO A 497 -0.90 18.32 0.30
C PRO A 497 -0.61 19.25 -0.88
N LYS A 498 -0.66 20.58 -0.65
CA LYS A 498 -0.43 21.58 -1.69
C LYS A 498 1.02 21.61 -2.15
N GLU A 499 1.96 21.62 -1.23
CA GLU A 499 3.40 21.65 -1.52
C GLU A 499 3.86 20.32 -2.11
N THR A 500 3.34 19.21 -1.63
CA THR A 500 3.57 17.88 -2.23
C THR A 500 3.04 17.85 -3.66
N ALA A 501 1.82 18.36 -3.89
CA ALA A 501 1.24 18.48 -5.23
C ALA A 501 2.09 19.34 -6.16
N ALA A 502 2.71 20.42 -5.66
CA ALA A 502 3.60 21.27 -6.44
C ALA A 502 4.83 20.52 -6.96
N GLU A 503 5.44 19.68 -6.12
CA GLU A 503 6.59 18.87 -6.54
C GLU A 503 6.20 17.76 -7.52
N VAL A 504 5.00 17.17 -7.38
CA VAL A 504 4.44 16.25 -8.38
C VAL A 504 4.17 16.99 -9.69
N ALA A 505 3.56 18.18 -9.65
CA ALA A 505 3.26 18.99 -10.83
C ALA A 505 4.53 19.35 -11.61
N LYS A 506 5.61 19.71 -10.92
CA LYS A 506 6.93 19.97 -11.55
C LYS A 506 7.47 18.76 -12.30
N HIS A 507 7.33 17.56 -11.73
CA HIS A 507 7.69 16.31 -12.42
C HIS A 507 6.86 16.12 -13.68
N LEU A 508 5.54 16.27 -13.55
CA LEU A 508 4.64 16.08 -14.69
C LEU A 508 4.91 17.10 -15.80
N GLN A 509 5.13 18.37 -15.44
CA GLN A 509 5.42 19.45 -16.39
C GLN A 509 6.68 19.18 -17.22
N ALA A 510 7.73 18.65 -16.60
CA ALA A 510 9.00 18.40 -17.30
C ALA A 510 8.91 17.31 -18.37
N PHE A 511 8.10 16.28 -18.15
CA PHE A 511 8.00 15.14 -19.08
C PHE A 511 6.74 15.15 -19.96
N TYR A 512 5.68 15.83 -19.53
CA TYR A 512 4.35 15.74 -20.14
C TYR A 512 3.73 17.11 -20.46
N GLY A 513 4.36 18.22 -20.08
CA GLY A 513 3.84 19.57 -20.34
C GLY A 513 3.98 20.04 -21.79
N ASP A 514 3.44 21.24 -22.07
CA ASP A 514 3.45 21.91 -23.39
C ASP A 514 4.82 22.22 -23.96
N SER A 515 5.76 22.50 -23.08
CA SER A 515 7.16 22.71 -23.39
C SER A 515 7.92 21.84 -22.41
N PRO A 516 8.21 20.56 -22.76
CA PRO A 516 8.98 19.69 -21.91
C PRO A 516 10.38 20.29 -21.76
N GLY A 517 10.57 21.04 -20.68
CA GLY A 517 11.83 21.64 -20.32
C GLY A 517 12.71 20.58 -19.69
N TYR A 518 13.89 20.37 -20.26
CA TYR A 518 14.95 19.58 -19.63
C TYR A 518 15.52 20.24 -18.35
N ASP A 519 14.95 21.37 -17.89
CA ASP A 519 15.41 22.15 -16.73
C ASP A 519 15.29 21.43 -15.38
N LEU A 520 14.63 20.27 -15.28
CA LEU A 520 14.80 19.40 -14.09
C LEU A 520 16.23 18.81 -13.97
N LEU A 521 17.01 18.86 -15.05
CA LEU A 521 18.45 18.56 -15.04
C LEU A 521 19.30 19.82 -14.69
N SER A 522 18.70 21.02 -14.67
CA SER A 522 19.38 22.26 -14.28
C SER A 522 19.28 22.47 -12.76
N THR A 523 20.28 21.92 -12.08
CA THR A 523 21.02 22.37 -10.87
C THR A 523 20.42 23.29 -9.78
N ASP A 524 19.13 23.58 -9.73
CA ASP A 524 18.49 24.13 -8.50
C ASP A 524 17.99 23.01 -7.56
N SER A 525 18.09 21.75 -8.00
CA SER A 525 18.21 20.61 -7.10
C SER A 525 19.56 20.71 -6.40
N VAL A 526 19.58 20.56 -5.08
CA VAL A 526 20.85 20.45 -4.33
C VAL A 526 21.58 19.24 -4.90
N GLN A 527 22.52 19.45 -5.83
CA GLN A 527 23.62 18.53 -6.05
C GLN A 527 24.40 18.56 -4.75
N ILE A 528 24.05 17.64 -3.84
CA ILE A 528 24.84 17.38 -2.65
C ILE A 528 26.16 16.85 -3.20
N GLN A 529 27.18 17.72 -3.20
CA GLN A 529 28.53 17.39 -3.63
C GLN A 529 29.03 16.17 -2.82
N ALA A 530 29.73 15.29 -3.54
CA ALA A 530 30.23 13.99 -3.10
C ALA A 530 31.09 14.03 -1.83
#